data_AF-A0A6L5QG47-F1
#
_entry.id   AF-A0A6L5QG47-F1
#
_cell.length_a   1.000
_cell.length_b   1.000
_cell.length_c   1.000
_cell.angle_alpha   90.00
_cell.angle_beta   90.00
_cell.angle_gamma   90.00
#
_symmetry.space_group_name_H-M   'P 1'
#
loop_
_entity.id
_entity.type
_entity.pdbx_description
1 polymer ?
#
loop_
_entity_poly.entity_id
_entity_poly.type
_entity_poly.pdbx_seq_one_letter_code
_entity_poly.pdbx_strand_id
1 'polypeptide(L)' 'MDTEQRIERLEVFADDVKTRLTRIEEQLKYTATKEDVANLRADIGALEVRMVKWFIFASFGMTTVMGSVAVAAIRFMH' A
#
# COMPACT_ATOMS: atom_id res chain seq x y z
N MET A 1 44.73 19.87 31.41
CA MET A 1 45.21 19.65 30.03
C MET A 1 44.78 18.32 29.42
N ASP A 2 45.26 17.14 29.84
CA ASP A 2 44.83 15.87 29.21
C ASP A 2 43.33 15.55 29.44
N THR A 3 42.83 15.77 30.66
CA THR A 3 41.42 15.55 31.02
C THR A 3 40.47 16.49 30.29
N GLU A 4 40.84 17.76 30.10
CA GLU A 4 40.02 18.74 29.39
C GLU A 4 39.91 18.40 27.90
N GLN A 5 41.01 18.02 27.26
CA GLN A 5 40.96 17.53 25.87
C GLN A 5 40.11 16.27 25.71
N ARG A 6 40.13 15.39 26.72
CA ARG A 6 39.27 14.19 26.70
C ARG A 6 37.80 14.55 26.87
N ILE A 7 37.48 15.51 27.72
CA ILE A 7 36.10 16.01 27.89
C ILE A 7 35.62 16.65 26.59
N GLU A 8 36.41 17.52 25.98
CA GLU A 8 36.07 18.18 24.71
C GLU A 8 35.82 17.17 23.59
N ARG A 9 36.66 16.12 23.47
CA ARG A 9 36.43 15.03 22.51
C ARG A 9 35.16 14.24 22.78
N LEU A 10 34.82 14.02 24.06
CA LEU A 10 33.59 13.33 24.44
C LEU A 10 32.36 14.17 24.14
N GLU A 11 32.43 15.49 24.34
CA GLU A 11 31.36 16.41 24.01
C GLU A 11 31.09 16.43 22.50
N VAL A 12 32.14 16.54 21.68
CA VAL A 12 32.02 16.48 20.21
C VAL A 12 31.45 15.13 19.76
N PHE A 13 31.89 14.03 20.35
CA PHE A 13 31.36 12.71 20.04
C PHE A 13 29.89 12.57 20.45
N ALA A 14 29.52 13.05 21.63
CA ALA A 14 28.14 13.02 22.11
C ALA A 14 27.20 13.82 21.20
N ASP A 15 27.65 14.97 20.69
CA ASP A 15 26.87 15.82 19.81
C ASP A 15 26.70 15.21 18.40
N ASP A 16 27.74 14.54 17.88
CA ASP A 16 27.64 13.75 16.64
C ASP A 16 26.64 12.59 16.79
N VAL A 17 26.76 11.82 17.88
CA VAL A 17 25.86 10.70 18.16
C VAL A 17 24.41 11.18 18.27
N LYS A 18 24.17 12.27 19.00
CA LYS A 18 22.84 12.88 19.13
C LYS A 18 22.27 13.28 17.77
N THR A 19 23.07 13.96 16.95
CA THR A 19 22.66 14.37 15.59
C THR A 19 22.29 13.18 14.73
N ARG A 20 23.10 12.11 14.77
CA ARG A 20 22.84 10.88 14.04
C ARG A 20 21.60 10.16 14.53
N LEU A 21 21.37 10.12 15.84
CA LEU A 21 20.19 9.52 16.44
C LEU A 21 18.92 10.25 16.00
N THR A 22 18.91 11.58 16.07
CA THR A 22 17.77 12.40 15.62
C THR A 22 17.47 12.16 14.14
N ARG A 23 18.49 12.08 13.28
CA ARG A 23 18.31 11.75 11.86
C ARG A 23 17.70 10.36 11.66
N ILE A 24 18.17 9.37 12.40
CA ILE A 24 17.66 7.99 12.33
C ILE A 24 16.20 7.95 12.79
N GLU A 25 15.85 8.64 13.88
CA GLU A 25 14.48 8.75 14.37
C GLU A 25 13.56 9.42 13.34
N GLU A 26 14.00 10.50 12.69
CA GLU A 26 13.25 11.14 11.61
C GLU A 26 13.03 10.19 10.43
N GLN A 27 14.05 9.43 10.02
CA GLN A 27 13.93 8.45 8.93
C GLN A 27 12.99 7.28 9.29
N LEU A 28 13.05 6.80 10.54
CA LEU A 28 12.18 5.73 11.03
C LEU A 28 10.71 6.15 11.06
N LYS A 29 10.39 7.41 11.36
CA LYS A 29 9.01 7.92 11.33
C LYS A 29 8.31 7.76 9.98
N TYR A 30 9.07 7.82 8.88
CA TYR A 30 8.53 7.67 7.53
C TYR A 30 8.64 6.24 6.99
N THR A 31 9.17 5.31 7.77
CA THR A 31 9.28 3.90 7.35
C THR A 31 7.98 3.18 7.67
N ALA A 32 7.29 2.71 6.63
CA ALA A 32 6.10 1.87 6.79
C ALA A 32 6.44 0.66 7.66
N THR A 33 5.62 0.39 8.67
CA THR A 33 5.83 -0.75 9.54
C THR A 33 5.53 -2.05 8.79
N LYS A 34 6.08 -3.17 9.26
CA LYS A 34 5.75 -4.49 8.70
C LYS A 34 4.24 -4.78 8.76
N GLU A 35 3.57 -4.23 9.77
CA GLU A 35 2.13 -4.32 9.95
C GLU A 35 1.38 -3.54 8.87
N ASP A 36 1.79 -2.30 8.57
CA ASP A 36 1.20 -1.50 7.49
C ASP A 36 1.30 -2.22 6.14
N VAL A 37 2.45 -2.83 5.86
CA VAL A 37 2.66 -3.61 4.62
C VAL A 37 1.79 -4.88 4.60
N ALA A 38 1.61 -5.54 5.75
CA ALA A 38 0.75 -6.71 5.85
C ALA A 38 -0.72 -6.35 5.62
N ASN A 39 -1.19 -5.24 6.21
CA ASN A 39 -2.54 -4.73 6.03
C ASN A 39 -2.78 -4.33 4.57
N LEU A 40 -1.86 -3.61 3.94
CA LEU A 40 -1.95 -3.27 2.51
C LEU A 40 -2.03 -4.51 1.62
N ARG A 41 -1.26 -5.56 1.90
CA ARG A 41 -1.32 -6.83 1.15
C ARG A 41 -2.68 -7.51 1.30
N ALA A 42 -3.24 -7.53 2.51
CA ALA A 42 -4.57 -8.07 2.75
C ALA A 42 -5.65 -7.28 2.01
N ASP A 43 -5.59 -5.94 2.05
CA ASP A 43 -6.52 -5.06 1.36
C ASP A 43 -6.44 -5.21 -0.17
N ILE A 44 -5.23 -5.32 -0.73
CA ILE A 44 -5.01 -5.59 -2.15
C ILE A 44 -5.64 -6.93 -2.53
N GLY A 45 -5.37 -8.00 -1.77
CA GLY A 45 -5.97 -9.32 -2.05
C GLY A 45 -7.50 -9.30 -1.99
N ALA A 46 -8.08 -8.59 -1.02
CA ALA A 46 -9.53 -8.43 -0.91
C ALA A 46 -10.11 -7.63 -2.09
N LEU A 47 -9.39 -6.62 -2.57
CA LEU A 47 -9.76 -5.82 -3.73
C LEU A 47 -9.68 -6.65 -5.02
N GLU A 48 -8.62 -7.43 -5.22
CA GLU A 48 -8.45 -8.34 -6.37
C GLU A 48 -9.63 -9.32 -6.48
N VAL A 49 -9.98 -9.99 -5.37
CA VAL A 49 -11.12 -10.92 -5.34
C VAL A 49 -12.43 -10.19 -5.67
N ARG A 50 -12.62 -8.99 -5.13
CA ARG A 50 -13.83 -8.19 -5.39
C ARG A 50 -13.91 -7.77 -6.86
N MET A 51 -12.80 -7.34 -7.46
CA MET A 51 -12.75 -6.97 -8.88
C MET A 51 -13.04 -8.16 -9.78
N VAL A 52 -12.42 -9.32 -9.53
CA VAL A 52 -12.69 -10.54 -10.29
C VAL A 52 -14.16 -10.93 -10.21
N LYS A 53 -14.74 -10.89 -9.01
CA LYS A 53 -16.17 -11.16 -8.81
C LYS A 53 -17.05 -10.22 -9.65
N TRP A 54 -16.82 -8.91 -9.57
CA TRP A 54 -17.58 -7.93 -10.35
C TRP A 54 -17.40 -8.10 -11.86
N PHE A 55 -16.18 -8.40 -12.31
CA PHE A 55 -15.90 -8.64 -13.72
C PHE A 55 -16.67 -9.84 -14.27
N ILE A 56 -16.73 -10.93 -13.49
CA ILE A 56 -17.52 -12.11 -13.82
C ILE A 56 -19.02 -11.75 -13.89
N PHE A 57 -19.57 -11.07 -12.88
CA PHE A 57 -20.99 -10.69 -12.90
C PHE A 57 -21.33 -9.74 -14.05
N ALA A 58 -20.46 -8.78 -14.37
CA ALA A 58 -20.67 -7.85 -15.47
C ALA A 58 -20.67 -8.56 -16.83
N SER A 59 -19.74 -9.50 -17.05
CA SER A 59 -19.65 -10.24 -18.32
C SER A 59 -20.85 -11.16 -18.53
N PHE A 60 -21.29 -11.88 -17.50
CA PHE A 60 -22.52 -12.67 -17.58
C PHE A 60 -23.76 -11.79 -17.77
N GLY A 61 -23.88 -10.69 -17.02
CA GLY A 61 -24.99 -9.74 -17.17
C GLY A 61 -25.10 -9.18 -18.59
N MET A 62 -23.99 -8.78 -19.20
CA MET A 62 -23.96 -8.30 -20.59
C MET A 62 -24.36 -9.39 -21.59
N THR A 63 -23.92 -10.63 -21.38
CA THR A 63 -24.26 -11.76 -22.27
C THR A 63 -25.75 -12.08 -22.22
N THR A 64 -26.35 -12.07 -21.03
CA THR A 64 -27.79 -12.29 -20.87
C THR A 64 -28.62 -11.16 -21.50
N VAL A 65 -28.19 -9.91 -21.36
CA VAL A 65 -28.86 -8.76 -21.99
C VAL A 65 -28.76 -8.82 -23.52
N MET A 66 -27.60 -9.14 -24.09
CA MET A 66 -27.49 -9.29 -25.54
C MET A 66 -28.31 -10.46 -26.08
N GLY A 67 -28.33 -11.59 -25.37
CA GLY A 67 -29.13 -12.76 -25.75
C GLY A 67 -30.64 -12.47 -25.73
N SER A 68 -31.13 -11.75 -24.71
CA SER A 68 -32.55 -11.40 -24.61
C SER A 68 -32.99 -10.39 -25.68
N VAL A 69 -32.14 -9.42 -26.01
CA VAL A 69 -32.38 -8.48 -27.13
C VAL A 69 -32.43 -9.22 -28.47
N ALA A 70 -31.51 -10.16 -28.72
CA ALA A 70 -31.50 -10.93 -29.96
C ALA A 70 -32.76 -11.78 -30.12
N VAL A 71 -33.20 -12.47 -29.06
CA VAL A 71 -34.44 -13.28 -29.09
C VAL A 71 -35.68 -12.38 -29.27
N ALA A 72 -35.73 -11.24 -28.60
CA ALA A 72 -36.83 -10.28 -28.76
C ALA A 72 -36.90 -9.76 -30.21
N ALA A 73 -35.77 -9.39 -30.80
CA ALA A 73 -35.70 -8.93 -32.19
C ALA A 73 -36.19 -10.01 -33.17
N ILE A 74 -35.77 -11.27 -33.00
CA ILE A 74 -36.24 -12.39 -33.82
C ILE A 74 -37.76 -12.56 -33.73
N ARG A 75 -38.34 -12.44 -32.53
CA ARG A 75 -39.79 -12.56 -32.31
C ARG A 75 -40.61 -11.40 -32.91
N PHE A 76 -40.02 -10.21 -33.09
CA PHE A 76 -40.69 -9.07 -33.74
C PHE A 76 -40.63 -9.12 -35.27
N MET A 77 -39.66 -9.83 -35.84
CA MET A 77 -39.49 -9.94 -37.29
C MET A 77 -40.25 -11.12 -37.92
N HIS A 78 -40.75 -12.06 -37.10
CA HIS A 78 -41.40 -13.29 -37.52
C HIS A 78 -42.89 -13.29 -37.18
#